data_AF-A0A817GW13-F1
#
_entry.id   AF-A0A817GW13-F1
#
_cell.length_a   1.000
_cell.length_b   1.000
_cell.length_c   1.000
_cell.angle_alpha   90.00
_cell.angle_beta   90.00
_cell.angle_gamma   90.00
#
_symmetry.space_group_name_H-M   'P 1'
#
loop_
_entity.id
_entity.type
_entity.pdbx_description
1 polymer ?
#
loop_
_entity_poly.entity_id
_entity_poly.type
_entity_poly.pdbx_seq_one_letter_code
_entity_poly.pdbx_strand_id
1 'polypeptide(L)'
;MFIAYLLYMHDDYYDHIMPAIGVRFRDENKYDPDDILIYFNLFHQRLIERKMSENDLAATRKTCRKHCGEGGCIPLDIDFGIAVTGIIDEDHVTLPVRLYVSAWDEPNLHPAYNQSPIEMNGVVTIRDLIVGKSYVLLRYSSYEYVPTKGTINDFLLSKFDEKHAFVANDTTYSYEDPKKIPSTGSVYYRCVPQPDE
;
A
#
# COMPACT_ATOMS: atom_id res chain seq x y z
N MET A 1 -6.27 -6.74 -0.85
CA MET A 1 -6.86 -6.99 0.48
C MET A 1 -8.34 -6.64 0.39
N PHE A 2 -9.18 -7.17 1.27
CA PHE A 2 -10.59 -6.81 1.32
C PHE A 2 -11.05 -6.63 2.77
N ILE A 3 -12.18 -5.96 2.91
CA ILE A 3 -12.73 -5.54 4.19
C ILE A 3 -14.00 -6.33 4.48
N ALA A 4 -14.24 -6.68 5.75
CA ALA A 4 -15.39 -7.48 6.15
C ALA A 4 -16.06 -7.03 7.46
N TYR A 5 -17.35 -7.33 7.56
CA TYR A 5 -18.12 -7.31 8.80
C TYR A 5 -17.86 -8.55 9.66
N LEU A 6 -17.62 -8.36 10.96
CA LEU A 6 -17.53 -9.43 11.96
C LEU A 6 -18.66 -9.29 12.99
N LEU A 7 -19.17 -10.43 13.48
CA LEU A 7 -20.41 -10.45 14.28
C LEU A 7 -20.35 -9.65 15.59
N TYR A 8 -19.17 -9.61 16.20
CA TYR A 8 -18.99 -9.18 17.59
C TYR A 8 -18.33 -7.81 17.72
N MET A 9 -18.15 -7.12 16.59
CA MET A 9 -17.62 -5.77 16.54
C MET A 9 -18.67 -4.86 15.89
N HIS A 10 -18.78 -3.67 16.45
CA HIS A 10 -19.77 -2.67 16.06
C HIS A 10 -19.01 -1.41 15.65
N ASP A 11 -18.23 -1.53 14.57
CA ASP A 11 -17.73 -0.35 13.86
C ASP A 11 -18.75 0.05 12.79
N ASP A 12 -19.08 1.32 12.60
CA ASP A 12 -20.12 1.73 11.65
C ASP A 12 -19.84 1.31 10.20
N TYR A 13 -18.58 1.06 9.84
CA TYR A 13 -18.16 0.83 8.46
C TYR A 13 -17.66 -0.60 8.20
N TYR A 14 -16.74 -1.10 9.01
CA TYR A 14 -16.21 -2.46 8.88
C TYR A 14 -15.43 -2.91 10.10
N ASP A 15 -15.28 -4.22 10.26
CA ASP A 15 -14.70 -4.79 11.48
C ASP A 15 -13.30 -5.39 11.24
N HIS A 16 -12.97 -5.75 10.00
CA HIS A 16 -11.73 -6.48 9.74
C HIS A 16 -11.18 -6.29 8.31
N ILE A 17 -9.85 -6.34 8.19
CA ILE A 17 -9.13 -6.39 6.91
C ILE A 17 -8.56 -7.80 6.75
N MET A 18 -8.79 -8.41 5.60
CA MET A 18 -8.28 -9.75 5.28
C MET A 18 -7.45 -9.75 3.99
N PRO A 19 -6.33 -10.49 3.96
CA PRO A 19 -5.60 -10.72 2.73
C PRO A 19 -6.35 -11.75 1.87
N ALA A 20 -6.76 -11.32 0.68
CA ALA A 20 -7.05 -12.26 -0.40
C ALA A 20 -5.72 -12.84 -0.90
N ILE A 21 -5.67 -14.16 -1.09
CA ILE A 21 -4.49 -14.87 -1.57
C ILE A 21 -4.69 -15.46 -2.97
N GLY A 22 -5.90 -15.39 -3.50
CA GLY A 22 -6.21 -15.84 -4.85
C GLY A 22 -7.65 -15.52 -5.24
N VAL A 23 -7.91 -15.56 -6.54
CA VAL A 23 -9.27 -15.49 -7.10
C VAL A 23 -9.35 -16.55 -8.19
N ARG A 24 -10.48 -17.27 -8.25
CA ARG A 24 -10.81 -18.15 -9.37
C ARG A 24 -11.84 -17.44 -10.23
N PHE A 25 -11.36 -16.88 -11.33
CA PHE A 25 -12.18 -16.17 -12.30
C PHE A 25 -12.82 -17.13 -13.28
N ARG A 26 -14.06 -16.82 -13.69
CA ARG A 26 -14.66 -17.34 -14.92
C ARG A 26 -14.21 -16.54 -16.14
N ASP A 27 -14.07 -15.23 -15.97
CA ASP A 27 -13.52 -14.28 -16.93
C ASP A 27 -12.70 -13.24 -16.16
N GLU A 28 -11.40 -13.20 -16.38
CA GLU A 28 -10.48 -12.30 -15.66
C GLU A 28 -10.70 -10.81 -15.97
N ASN A 29 -11.41 -10.48 -17.05
CA ASN A 29 -11.63 -9.11 -17.49
C ASN A 29 -12.99 -8.56 -17.07
N LYS A 30 -13.81 -9.35 -16.38
CA LYS A 30 -15.17 -8.98 -16.02
C LYS A 30 -15.53 -9.56 -14.66
N TYR A 31 -16.06 -8.71 -13.78
CA TYR A 31 -16.65 -9.18 -12.53
C TYR A 31 -17.78 -10.18 -12.80
N ASP A 32 -17.67 -11.38 -12.25
CA ASP A 32 -18.74 -12.38 -12.19
C ASP A 32 -19.05 -12.67 -10.70
N PRO A 33 -20.31 -12.54 -10.24
CA PRO A 33 -20.66 -12.85 -8.85
C PRO A 33 -20.40 -14.31 -8.47
N ASP A 34 -20.27 -15.22 -9.43
CA ASP A 34 -19.87 -16.61 -9.18
C ASP A 34 -18.34 -16.82 -9.10
N ASP A 35 -17.53 -15.79 -9.31
CA ASP A 35 -16.09 -15.84 -9.06
C ASP A 35 -15.81 -16.15 -7.58
N ILE A 36 -14.76 -16.91 -7.33
CA ILE A 36 -14.42 -17.38 -5.98
C ILE A 36 -13.23 -16.60 -5.46
N LEU A 37 -13.41 -15.88 -4.35
CA LEU A 37 -12.31 -15.30 -3.59
C LEU A 37 -11.73 -16.34 -2.64
N ILE A 38 -10.41 -16.46 -2.62
CA ILE A 38 -9.65 -17.35 -1.75
C ILE A 38 -8.90 -16.51 -0.73
N TYR A 39 -9.10 -16.78 0.56
CA TYR A 39 -8.51 -15.98 1.64
C TYR A 39 -8.32 -16.76 2.94
N PHE A 40 -7.57 -16.16 3.87
CA PHE A 40 -7.48 -16.60 5.26
C PHE A 40 -8.33 -15.68 6.14
N ASN A 41 -9.16 -16.24 7.02
CA ASN A 41 -9.97 -15.44 7.94
C ASN A 41 -9.21 -14.94 9.18
N LEU A 42 -7.91 -15.22 9.30
CA LEU A 42 -7.03 -14.82 10.41
C LEU A 42 -7.41 -15.38 11.80
N PHE A 43 -8.62 -15.95 11.96
CA PHE A 43 -9.07 -16.64 13.17
C PHE A 43 -8.76 -18.13 13.15
N HIS A 44 -8.61 -18.73 11.96
CA HIS A 44 -8.33 -20.15 11.78
C HIS A 44 -7.29 -20.36 10.67
N GLN A 45 -6.44 -21.38 10.81
CA GLN A 45 -5.43 -21.76 9.80
C GLN A 45 -6.04 -22.53 8.62
N ARG A 46 -7.20 -22.10 8.12
CA ARG A 46 -7.92 -22.75 7.03
C ARG A 46 -8.15 -21.77 5.89
N LEU A 47 -7.96 -22.28 4.67
CA LEU A 47 -8.35 -21.61 3.44
C LEU A 47 -9.86 -21.54 3.31
N ILE A 48 -10.36 -20.36 2.97
CA ILE A 48 -11.78 -20.11 2.72
C ILE A 48 -11.95 -19.72 1.26
N GLU A 49 -12.92 -20.37 0.62
CA GLU A 49 -13.29 -20.16 -0.77
C GLU A 49 -14.77 -19.78 -0.80
N ARG A 50 -15.08 -18.56 -1.23
CA ARG A 50 -16.47 -18.07 -1.27
C ARG A 50 -16.76 -17.31 -2.54
N LYS A 51 -17.99 -17.42 -3.02
CA LYS A 51 -18.45 -16.67 -4.18
C LYS A 51 -18.57 -15.19 -3.84
N MET A 52 -18.18 -14.33 -4.77
CA MET A 52 -18.31 -12.88 -4.62
C MET A 52 -19.77 -12.38 -4.66
N SER A 53 -20.74 -13.27 -4.87
CA SER A 53 -22.16 -12.97 -4.96
C SER A 53 -22.77 -12.46 -3.67
N GLU A 54 -23.88 -11.74 -3.82
CA GLU A 54 -24.72 -11.35 -2.69
C GLU A 54 -25.20 -12.56 -1.87
N ASN A 55 -25.25 -12.40 -0.55
CA ASN A 55 -25.59 -13.41 0.45
C ASN A 55 -24.61 -14.59 0.57
N ASP A 56 -23.57 -14.63 -0.27
CA ASP A 56 -22.33 -15.33 0.07
C ASP A 56 -21.33 -14.30 0.58
N LEU A 57 -20.20 -14.05 -0.10
CA LEU A 57 -19.16 -13.17 0.42
C LEU A 57 -19.60 -11.72 0.53
N ALA A 58 -20.47 -11.24 -0.34
CA ALA A 58 -20.99 -9.87 -0.28
C ALA A 58 -22.34 -9.85 0.47
N ALA A 59 -22.47 -9.06 1.52
CA ALA A 59 -23.72 -9.02 2.31
C ALA A 59 -23.84 -7.72 3.13
N THR A 60 -25.09 -7.35 3.45
CA THR A 60 -25.33 -6.37 4.52
C THR A 60 -24.88 -6.94 5.86
N ARG A 61 -24.53 -6.08 6.84
CA ARG A 61 -24.18 -6.55 8.19
C ARG A 61 -25.27 -7.45 8.80
N LYS A 62 -26.54 -7.13 8.58
CA LYS A 62 -27.68 -7.94 9.08
C LYS A 62 -27.70 -9.35 8.51
N THR A 63 -27.40 -9.50 7.22
CA THR A 63 -27.43 -10.80 6.52
C THR A 63 -26.11 -11.56 6.65
N CYS A 64 -25.00 -10.87 6.94
CA CYS A 64 -23.68 -11.46 7.09
C CYS A 64 -23.54 -12.43 8.28
N ARG A 65 -24.41 -12.31 9.29
CA ARG A 65 -24.37 -13.11 10.54
C ARG A 65 -24.23 -14.62 10.34
N LYS A 66 -24.66 -15.16 9.21
CA LYS A 66 -24.58 -16.59 8.88
C LYS A 66 -23.14 -17.07 8.58
N HIS A 67 -22.24 -16.16 8.21
CA HIS A 67 -20.92 -16.46 7.66
C HIS A 67 -19.76 -16.01 8.55
N CYS A 68 -20.05 -15.63 9.80
CA CYS A 68 -19.04 -15.09 10.70
C CYS A 68 -17.98 -16.11 11.14
N GLY A 69 -18.30 -17.41 11.14
CA GLY A 69 -17.29 -18.48 11.32
C GLY A 69 -16.29 -18.56 10.16
N GLU A 70 -16.62 -17.95 9.02
CA GLU A 70 -15.86 -17.98 7.78
C GLU A 70 -15.16 -16.64 7.49
N GLY A 71 -15.04 -15.76 8.50
CA GLY A 71 -14.32 -14.49 8.38
C GLY A 71 -15.19 -13.28 8.02
N GLY A 72 -16.52 -13.43 7.91
CA GLY A 72 -17.41 -12.29 7.69
C GLY A 72 -17.78 -12.06 6.23
N CYS A 73 -18.20 -10.85 5.88
CA CYS A 73 -18.72 -10.51 4.55
C CYS A 73 -18.32 -9.10 4.14
N ILE A 74 -18.10 -8.92 2.83
CA ILE A 74 -17.83 -7.63 2.20
C ILE A 74 -19.13 -6.81 2.16
N PRO A 75 -19.10 -5.53 2.54
CA PRO A 75 -20.25 -4.63 2.41
C PRO A 75 -20.76 -4.54 0.96
N LEU A 76 -22.08 -4.47 0.76
CA LEU A 76 -22.69 -4.37 -0.57
C LEU A 76 -22.72 -2.94 -1.11
N ASP A 77 -22.81 -1.98 -0.21
CA ASP A 77 -23.14 -0.58 -0.47
C ASP A 77 -21.93 0.36 -0.33
N ILE A 78 -20.80 -0.16 0.14
CA ILE A 78 -19.57 0.62 0.31
C ILE A 78 -18.37 -0.22 -0.14
N ASP A 79 -17.58 0.33 -1.07
CA ASP A 79 -16.32 -0.25 -1.49
C ASP A 79 -15.17 0.33 -0.67
N PHE A 80 -14.52 -0.53 0.11
CA PHE A 80 -13.29 -0.20 0.83
C PHE A 80 -12.06 -0.88 0.21
N GLY A 81 -12.23 -1.53 -0.94
CA GLY A 81 -11.17 -2.20 -1.66
C GLY A 81 -10.14 -1.21 -2.18
N ILE A 82 -8.87 -1.50 -1.92
CA ILE A 82 -7.75 -0.82 -2.56
C ILE A 82 -6.97 -1.87 -3.35
N ALA A 83 -6.84 -1.64 -4.65
CA ALA A 83 -5.92 -2.38 -5.50
C ALA A 83 -4.55 -1.71 -5.45
N VAL A 84 -3.55 -2.41 -4.90
CA VAL A 84 -2.16 -1.95 -4.94
C VAL A 84 -1.55 -2.49 -6.24
N THR A 85 -1.47 -1.63 -7.26
CA THR A 85 -0.97 -1.99 -8.60
C THR A 85 0.55 -1.85 -8.74
N GLY A 86 1.22 -1.41 -7.68
CA GLY A 86 2.66 -1.16 -7.67
C GLY A 86 3.01 0.31 -7.77
N ILE A 87 4.25 0.59 -8.13
CA ILE A 87 4.76 1.95 -8.34
C ILE A 87 4.32 2.40 -9.73
N ILE A 88 3.59 3.53 -9.81
CA ILE A 88 3.25 4.16 -11.08
C ILE A 88 4.43 5.01 -11.54
N ASP A 89 5.02 4.60 -12.67
CA ASP A 89 6.06 5.26 -13.45
C ASP A 89 5.90 4.79 -14.91
N GLU A 90 4.93 5.38 -15.61
CA GLU A 90 4.46 4.93 -16.93
C GLU A 90 5.55 4.96 -18.00
N ASP A 91 6.50 5.90 -17.88
CA ASP A 91 7.60 6.09 -18.83
C ASP A 91 8.91 5.42 -18.37
N HIS A 92 8.88 4.71 -17.24
CA HIS A 92 10.02 3.95 -16.69
C HIS A 92 11.31 4.79 -16.54
N VAL A 93 11.18 6.04 -16.08
CA VAL A 93 12.32 6.96 -15.93
C VAL A 93 12.92 6.95 -14.53
N THR A 94 12.26 6.29 -13.58
CA THR A 94 12.68 6.24 -12.16
C THR A 94 13.37 4.92 -11.83
N LEU A 95 14.26 4.95 -10.84
CA LEU A 95 14.96 3.76 -10.35
C LEU A 95 14.18 3.08 -9.21
N PRO A 96 14.37 1.76 -9.01
CA PRO A 96 13.76 1.05 -7.88
C PRO A 96 14.23 1.60 -6.53
N VAL A 97 13.26 1.98 -5.70
CA VAL A 97 13.48 2.48 -4.34
C VAL A 97 12.79 1.57 -3.32
N ARG A 98 13.46 1.31 -2.20
CA ARG A 98 12.90 0.61 -1.04
C ARG A 98 13.06 1.46 0.21
N LEU A 99 12.01 1.54 1.01
CA LEU A 99 12.03 2.18 2.32
C LEU A 99 12.06 1.09 3.41
N TYR A 100 13.02 1.20 4.32
CA TYR A 100 13.00 0.53 5.60
C TYR A 100 12.68 1.55 6.69
N VAL A 101 11.82 1.19 7.63
CA VAL A 101 11.50 2.04 8.79
C VAL A 101 11.91 1.34 10.08
N SER A 102 12.29 2.13 11.09
CA SER A 102 12.82 1.60 12.36
C SER A 102 11.79 0.91 13.26
N ALA A 103 10.50 1.00 12.95
CA ALA A 103 9.42 0.34 13.67
C ALA A 103 8.53 -0.41 12.67
N TRP A 104 8.04 -1.58 13.07
CA TRP A 104 7.15 -2.42 12.27
C TRP A 104 5.73 -2.47 12.86
N ASP A 105 5.57 -2.03 14.10
CA ASP A 105 4.33 -1.98 14.84
C ASP A 105 3.72 -0.57 14.79
N GLU A 106 2.50 -0.46 14.29
CA GLU A 106 1.73 0.77 14.36
C GLU A 106 1.04 0.88 15.72
N PRO A 107 1.14 2.03 16.42
CA PRO A 107 0.40 2.24 17.66
C PRO A 107 -1.11 2.20 17.38
N ASN A 108 -1.85 1.59 18.30
CA ASN A 108 -3.31 1.57 18.26
C ASN A 108 -3.85 2.93 18.69
N LEU A 109 -4.14 3.77 17.70
CA LEU A 109 -4.63 5.14 17.88
C LEU A 109 -6.09 5.22 18.32
N HIS A 110 -6.78 4.09 18.52
CA HIS A 110 -8.15 4.12 19.01
C HIS A 110 -8.19 4.71 20.43
N PRO A 111 -9.10 5.66 20.73
CA PRO A 111 -9.09 6.42 21.99
C PRO A 111 -9.07 5.56 23.26
N ALA A 112 -9.68 4.37 23.22
CA ALA A 112 -9.71 3.44 24.35
C ALA A 112 -8.32 2.91 24.76
N TYR A 113 -7.33 2.91 23.88
CA TYR A 113 -5.98 2.41 24.17
C TYR A 113 -4.97 3.52 24.47
N ASN A 114 -5.35 4.79 24.27
CA ASN A 114 -4.56 5.99 24.60
C ASN A 114 -3.09 5.93 24.12
N GLN A 115 -2.85 5.31 22.96
CA GLN A 115 -1.52 5.33 22.33
C GLN A 115 -1.38 6.55 21.42
N SER A 116 -0.15 7.04 21.26
CA SER A 116 0.16 8.19 20.42
C SER A 116 0.95 7.76 19.19
N PRO A 117 0.88 8.51 18.07
CA PRO A 117 1.74 8.28 16.92
C PRO A 117 3.22 8.26 17.31
N ILE A 118 4.01 7.44 16.62
CA ILE A 118 5.45 7.35 16.81
C ILE A 118 6.20 7.94 15.63
N GLU A 119 7.40 8.44 15.89
CA GLU A 119 8.30 8.98 14.87
C GLU A 119 9.32 7.91 14.47
N MET A 120 9.32 7.52 13.20
CA MET A 120 10.18 6.46 12.68
C MET A 120 11.38 7.03 11.93
N ASN A 121 12.53 6.37 12.02
CA ASN A 121 13.65 6.63 11.10
C ASN A 121 13.41 5.89 9.80
N GLY A 122 13.68 6.54 8.67
CA GLY A 122 13.63 5.94 7.34
C GLY A 122 15.03 5.70 6.79
N VAL A 123 15.27 4.52 6.21
CA VAL A 123 16.44 4.24 5.37
C VAL A 123 15.95 3.88 3.98
N VAL A 124 16.31 4.71 3.01
CA VAL A 124 15.96 4.56 1.60
C VAL A 124 17.10 3.85 0.88
N THR A 125 16.80 2.74 0.22
CA THR A 125 17.77 2.00 -0.61
C THR A 125 17.36 2.11 -2.07
N ILE A 126 18.26 2.62 -2.90
CA ILE A 126 18.13 2.70 -4.36
C ILE A 126 18.96 1.57 -4.98
N ARG A 127 18.45 0.97 -6.06
CA ARG A 127 19.13 -0.10 -6.81
C ARG A 127 19.24 0.25 -8.30
N ASP A 128 19.95 -0.60 -9.02
CA ASP A 128 20.18 -0.52 -10.47
C ASP A 128 20.91 0.77 -10.89
N LEU A 129 21.78 1.26 -10.01
CA LEU A 129 22.62 2.43 -10.27
C LEU A 129 23.80 2.06 -11.16
N ILE A 130 24.26 3.03 -11.94
CA ILE A 130 25.47 2.95 -12.75
C ILE A 130 26.57 3.71 -12.02
N VAL A 131 27.66 3.02 -11.68
CA VAL A 131 28.80 3.62 -10.96
C VAL A 131 29.36 4.81 -11.75
N GLY A 132 29.61 5.91 -11.05
CA GLY A 132 30.09 7.17 -11.59
C GLY A 132 29.02 8.07 -12.19
N LYS A 133 27.74 7.64 -12.23
CA LYS A 133 26.63 8.49 -12.67
C LYS A 133 25.98 9.23 -11.50
N SER A 134 25.46 10.41 -11.81
CA SER A 134 24.77 11.30 -10.85
C SER A 134 23.28 11.01 -10.84
N TYR A 135 22.67 11.11 -9.65
CA TYR A 135 21.27 10.82 -9.40
C TYR A 135 20.69 11.83 -8.41
N VAL A 136 19.37 12.00 -8.47
CA VAL A 136 18.61 12.80 -7.49
C VAL A 136 17.54 11.92 -6.86
N LEU A 137 17.55 11.83 -5.53
CA LEU A 137 16.46 11.26 -4.73
C LEU A 137 15.51 12.40 -4.35
N LEU A 138 14.23 12.26 -4.70
CA LEU A 138 13.16 13.21 -4.43
C LEU A 138 12.24 12.65 -3.35
N ARG A 139 11.88 13.48 -2.37
CA ARG A 139 10.99 13.14 -1.26
C ARG A 139 9.71 13.96 -1.34
N TYR A 140 8.56 13.31 -1.14
CA TYR A 140 7.23 13.93 -1.15
C TYR A 140 6.43 13.52 0.08
N SER A 141 5.61 14.43 0.58
CA SER A 141 4.68 14.26 1.70
C SER A 141 3.25 13.98 1.23
N SER A 142 2.99 14.15 -0.06
CA SER A 142 1.70 13.86 -0.71
C SER A 142 1.91 13.15 -2.05
N TYR A 143 1.12 12.10 -2.29
CA TYR A 143 1.14 11.37 -3.56
C TYR A 143 0.63 12.23 -4.74
N GLU A 144 -0.18 13.25 -4.48
CA GLU A 144 -0.73 14.14 -5.50
C GLU A 144 0.35 14.93 -6.26
N TYR A 145 1.54 15.05 -5.65
CA TYR A 145 2.68 15.76 -6.24
C TYR A 145 3.71 14.82 -6.87
N VAL A 146 3.54 13.51 -6.75
CA VAL A 146 4.42 12.51 -7.35
C VAL A 146 4.03 12.36 -8.82
N PRO A 147 4.90 12.74 -9.78
CA PRO A 147 4.60 12.50 -11.19
C PRO A 147 4.44 11.00 -11.47
N THR A 148 3.43 10.65 -12.27
CA THR A 148 3.16 9.27 -12.68
C THR A 148 3.72 8.95 -14.07
N LYS A 149 4.07 9.98 -14.83
CA LYS A 149 4.60 9.95 -16.19
C LYS A 149 5.43 11.19 -16.46
N GLY A 150 6.21 11.18 -17.53
CA GLY A 150 7.03 12.28 -18.00
C GLY A 150 8.51 11.91 -18.12
N THR A 151 9.29 12.93 -18.44
CA THR A 151 10.74 12.88 -18.55
C THR A 151 11.40 13.04 -17.17
N ILE A 152 12.69 12.76 -17.10
CA ILE A 152 13.52 13.07 -15.92
C ILE A 152 13.31 14.52 -15.44
N ASN A 153 13.20 15.48 -16.36
CA ASN A 153 13.00 16.90 -16.01
C ASN A 153 11.64 17.15 -15.35
N ASP A 154 10.59 16.42 -15.72
CA ASP A 154 9.28 16.55 -15.09
C ASP A 154 9.33 16.15 -13.61
N PHE A 155 10.12 15.13 -13.26
CA PHE A 155 10.41 14.77 -11.88
C PHE A 155 11.28 15.83 -11.19
N LEU A 156 12.36 16.29 -11.82
CA LEU A 156 13.27 17.29 -11.24
C LEU A 156 12.65 18.69 -11.05
N LEU A 157 11.55 18.99 -11.74
CA LEU A 157 10.77 20.23 -11.62
C LEU A 157 9.46 20.05 -10.84
N SER A 158 9.16 18.83 -10.38
CA SER A 158 7.96 18.54 -9.60
C SER A 158 7.97 19.21 -8.22
N LYS A 159 6.81 19.22 -7.55
CA LYS A 159 6.64 19.79 -6.21
C LYS A 159 7.11 18.83 -5.11
N PHE A 160 8.36 18.40 -5.16
CA PHE A 160 8.97 17.63 -4.06
C PHE A 160 9.23 18.53 -2.84
N ASP A 161 9.26 17.94 -1.64
CA ASP A 161 9.61 18.65 -0.42
C ASP A 161 11.12 18.79 -0.25
N GLU A 162 11.85 17.74 -0.61
CA GLU A 162 13.31 17.69 -0.53
C GLU A 162 13.91 16.92 -1.69
N LYS A 163 15.15 17.28 -2.02
CA LYS A 163 15.98 16.54 -2.97
C LYS A 163 17.35 16.28 -2.38
N HIS A 164 17.91 15.12 -2.71
CA HIS A 164 19.26 14.72 -2.36
C HIS A 164 20.00 14.25 -3.61
N ALA A 165 21.00 15.02 -4.03
CA ALA A 165 21.83 14.68 -5.18
C ALA A 165 23.05 13.87 -4.73
N PHE A 166 23.40 12.83 -5.48
CA PHE A 166 24.56 11.98 -5.18
C PHE A 166 25.16 11.38 -6.45
N VAL A 167 26.43 11.00 -6.36
CA VAL A 167 27.10 10.18 -7.38
C VAL A 167 27.15 8.75 -6.90
N ALA A 168 26.75 7.81 -7.75
CA ALA A 168 26.75 6.40 -7.40
C ALA A 168 28.18 5.85 -7.34
N ASN A 169 28.59 5.35 -6.18
CA ASN A 169 29.87 4.65 -6.00
C ASN A 169 29.72 3.12 -6.08
N ASP A 170 28.48 2.63 -6.14
CA ASP A 170 28.09 1.23 -6.25
C ASP A 170 26.75 1.15 -7.01
N THR A 171 26.32 -0.05 -7.36
CA THR A 171 25.01 -0.37 -7.98
C THR A 171 23.83 -0.17 -7.03
N THR A 172 24.11 0.03 -5.73
CA THR A 172 23.12 0.37 -4.71
C THR A 172 23.57 1.57 -3.89
N TYR A 173 22.61 2.37 -3.41
CA TYR A 173 22.86 3.50 -2.54
C TYR A 173 21.87 3.50 -1.37
N SER A 174 22.38 3.71 -0.16
CA SER A 174 21.57 3.85 1.04
C SER A 174 21.61 5.28 1.53
N TYR A 175 20.43 5.84 1.77
CA TYR A 175 20.21 7.19 2.27
C TYR A 175 19.40 7.12 3.56
N GLU A 176 19.98 7.60 4.66
CA GLU A 176 19.23 7.79 5.91
C GLU A 176 18.42 9.09 5.78
N ASP A 177 17.10 9.00 5.84
CA ASP A 177 16.25 10.19 5.79
C ASP A 177 16.43 10.97 7.12
N PRO A 178 16.96 12.21 7.08
CA PRO A 178 17.11 13.03 8.27
C PRO A 178 15.75 13.42 8.88
N LYS A 179 14.66 13.37 8.10
CA LYS A 179 13.30 13.61 8.58
C LYS A 179 12.68 12.34 9.09
N LYS A 180 12.15 12.44 10.31
CA LYS A 180 11.29 11.40 10.87
C LYS A 180 10.01 11.25 10.05
N ILE A 181 9.53 10.02 10.03
CA ILE A 181 8.28 9.64 9.38
C ILE A 181 7.27 9.34 10.50
N PRO A 182 6.23 10.17 10.69
CA PRO A 182 5.20 9.87 11.68
C PRO A 182 4.42 8.63 11.24
N SER A 183 4.06 7.76 12.18
CA SER A 183 3.24 6.56 11.91
C SER A 183 1.83 6.87 11.41
N THR A 184 1.41 8.14 11.47
CA THR A 184 0.15 8.65 10.91
C THR A 184 0.33 9.35 9.56
N GLY A 185 1.56 9.48 9.08
CA GLY A 185 1.88 10.20 7.86
C GLY A 185 2.04 9.30 6.64
N SER A 186 2.34 9.95 5.52
CA SER A 186 2.80 9.27 4.33
C SER A 186 4.03 9.98 3.78
N VAL A 187 4.93 9.21 3.18
CA VAL A 187 6.10 9.74 2.48
C VAL A 187 6.33 8.91 1.23
N TYR A 188 6.75 9.57 0.17
CA TYR A 188 7.00 8.96 -1.13
C TYR A 188 8.38 9.35 -1.59
N TYR A 189 9.07 8.41 -2.26
CA TYR A 189 10.38 8.65 -2.83
C TYR A 189 10.37 8.28 -4.31
N ARG A 190 11.10 9.08 -5.10
CA ARG A 190 11.47 8.78 -6.49
C ARG A 190 12.94 9.08 -6.68
N CYS A 191 13.67 8.18 -7.32
CA CYS A 191 15.04 8.44 -7.72
C CYS A 191 15.11 8.50 -9.24
N VAL A 192 15.74 9.54 -9.78
CA VAL A 192 15.94 9.72 -11.21
C VAL A 192 17.41 9.99 -11.50
N PRO A 193 17.92 9.64 -12.69
CA PRO A 193 19.23 10.11 -13.13
C PRO A 193 19.28 11.63 -13.14
N GLN A 194 20.44 12.19 -12.80
CA GLN A 194 20.69 13.61 -13.00
C GLN A 194 21.32 13.78 -14.38
N PRO A 195 20.72 14.58 -15.29
CA PRO A 195 21.34 14.89 -16.57
C PRO A 195 22.73 15.49 -16.35
N ASP A 196 23.70 15.05 -17.15
CA ASP A 196 25.02 15.69 -17.21
C ASP A 196 24.80 17.15 -17.68
N GLU A 197 25.37 18.14 -16.97
CA GLU A 197 25.33 19.56 -17.38
C GLU A 197 26.09 19.79 -18.70
#